data_AF-A0A2G2F2K6-F1
#
_entry.id   AF-A0A2G2F2K6-F1
#
_cell.length_a   1.000
_cell.length_b   1.000
_cell.length_c   1.000
_cell.angle_alpha   90.00
_cell.angle_beta   90.00
_cell.angle_gamma   90.00
#
_symmetry.space_group_name_H-M   'P 1'
#
loop_
_entity.id
_entity.type
_entity.pdbx_description
1 polymer ?
#
loop_
_entity_poly.entity_id
_entity_poly.type
_entity_poly.pdbx_seq_one_letter_code
_entity_poly.pdbx_strand_id
1 'polypeptide(L)'
;MKVFLIIIILISSALALGQKVASDTMIERLQEYDEFTIPQNFDAQYRTALRRVRKVYPLALHAAKVIDSLERELESVDKSRKEKKIARQTHKDLKKDFKFLLKELYVSEGVVLTKLIYRETGMTAEEIIAKFKGDAQAKLYTAMASMFDQKLDATYDPNHEDFVIECVVQDIKSGKVDFDPTFEIVGRAHYRADRKAYKKRVRATKKAKRKQKREQRRAERNKSEEESQKDSLVSNDKSNGK
;
A
#
# COMPACT_ATOMS: atom_id res chain seq x y z
N MET A 1 42.51 -62.19 -23.49
CA MET A 1 43.02 -61.73 -22.18
C MET A 1 41.84 -61.58 -21.24
N LYS A 2 42.06 -61.90 -19.97
CA LYS A 2 41.09 -62.46 -19.01
C LYS A 2 40.04 -61.45 -18.51
N VAL A 3 38.85 -62.02 -18.28
CA VAL A 3 37.63 -61.46 -17.66
C VAL A 3 37.82 -61.33 -16.14
N PHE A 4 36.92 -60.57 -15.50
CA PHE A 4 36.55 -60.56 -14.06
C PHE A 4 37.36 -59.61 -13.16
N LEU A 5 36.85 -59.02 -12.06
CA LEU A 5 35.71 -59.38 -11.22
C LEU A 5 35.27 -58.17 -10.36
N ILE A 6 34.00 -58.22 -9.99
CA ILE A 6 33.24 -57.46 -8.99
C ILE A 6 33.82 -57.74 -7.56
N ILE A 7 33.33 -57.04 -6.52
CA ILE A 7 33.04 -57.53 -5.15
C ILE A 7 33.93 -57.04 -3.96
N ILE A 8 33.29 -56.19 -3.12
CA ILE A 8 33.11 -56.29 -1.65
C ILE A 8 34.33 -56.11 -0.70
N ILE A 9 34.32 -54.95 -0.01
CA ILE A 9 34.20 -54.74 1.46
C ILE A 9 35.10 -55.55 2.43
N LEU A 10 35.64 -54.80 3.41
CA LEU A 10 36.10 -55.16 4.77
C LEU A 10 37.44 -55.90 4.93
N ILE A 11 38.47 -55.15 5.31
CA ILE A 11 39.33 -55.54 6.45
C ILE A 11 39.51 -54.32 7.36
N SER A 12 38.86 -54.41 8.52
CA SER A 12 39.08 -53.58 9.70
C SER A 12 40.46 -53.83 10.30
N SER A 13 41.16 -52.77 10.70
CA SER A 13 41.99 -52.72 11.93
C SER A 13 42.43 -51.26 12.11
N ALA A 14 41.92 -50.59 13.14
CA ALA A 14 42.64 -50.29 14.38
C ALA A 14 43.72 -49.20 14.15
N LEU A 15 43.83 -48.12 14.90
CA LEU A 15 43.39 -47.79 16.24
C LEU A 15 43.61 -46.27 16.37
N ALA A 16 42.70 -45.59 17.07
CA ALA A 16 42.82 -44.18 17.40
C ALA A 16 44.09 -43.88 18.21
N LEU A 17 44.82 -42.82 17.88
CA LEU A 17 45.55 -41.99 18.84
C LEU A 17 45.60 -40.57 18.26
N GLY A 18 44.87 -39.66 18.90
CA GLY A 18 44.81 -38.26 18.48
C GLY A 18 46.06 -37.48 18.88
N GLN A 19 46.42 -36.51 18.05
CA GLN A 19 46.91 -35.21 18.50
C GLN A 19 46.36 -34.13 17.58
N LYS A 20 45.72 -33.13 18.20
CA LYS A 20 45.18 -31.92 17.59
C LYS A 20 46.26 -31.17 16.82
N VAL A 21 45.99 -30.79 15.57
CA VAL A 21 46.63 -29.63 14.94
C VAL A 21 45.56 -28.83 14.19
N ALA A 22 45.36 -27.61 14.69
CA ALA A 22 44.73 -26.44 14.09
C ALA A 22 43.44 -26.63 13.27
N SER A 23 42.34 -26.21 13.89
CA SER A 23 41.13 -25.75 13.21
C SER A 23 41.48 -24.62 12.24
N ASP A 24 41.71 -24.95 10.98
CA ASP A 24 41.65 -24.00 9.86
C ASP A 24 40.29 -24.13 9.19
N THR A 25 39.23 -23.97 10.00
CA THR A 25 37.87 -23.77 9.50
C THR A 25 37.74 -22.32 9.04
N MET A 26 38.38 -21.98 7.92
CA MET A 26 37.95 -20.86 7.10
C MET A 26 36.66 -21.31 6.38
N ILE A 27 35.56 -21.34 7.12
CA ILE A 27 34.23 -21.40 6.52
C ILE A 27 34.02 -20.00 5.95
N GLU A 28 34.27 -19.85 4.66
CA GLU A 28 33.78 -18.71 3.88
C GLU A 28 32.25 -18.78 3.97
N ARG A 29 31.67 -18.05 4.93
CA ARG A 29 30.24 -17.77 4.94
C ARG A 29 29.99 -16.84 3.77
N LEU A 30 29.83 -17.41 2.58
CA LEU A 30 29.28 -16.71 1.43
C LEU A 30 27.90 -16.22 1.87
N GLN A 31 27.81 -14.92 2.13
CA GLN A 31 26.54 -14.24 2.28
C GLN A 31 25.98 -14.16 0.86
N GLU A 32 25.12 -15.13 0.52
CA GLU A 32 24.28 -15.01 -0.66
C GLU A 32 23.31 -13.86 -0.37
N TYR A 33 23.59 -12.70 -0.97
CA TYR A 33 22.69 -11.56 -0.92
C TYR A 33 21.60 -11.80 -1.95
N ASP A 34 20.34 -11.80 -1.53
CA ASP A 34 19.23 -11.72 -2.47
C ASP A 34 19.45 -10.49 -3.36
N GLU A 35 19.40 -10.68 -4.68
CA GLU A 35 19.55 -9.59 -5.64
C GLU A 35 18.44 -8.56 -5.42
N PHE A 36 18.80 -7.42 -4.84
CA PHE A 36 17.85 -6.40 -4.45
C PHE A 36 17.55 -5.45 -5.63
N THR A 37 16.27 -5.33 -6.01
CA THR A 37 15.85 -4.48 -7.14
C THR A 37 15.35 -3.11 -6.67
N ILE A 38 16.14 -2.06 -6.92
CA ILE A 38 15.69 -0.68 -6.73
C ILE A 38 14.84 -0.27 -7.94
N PRO A 39 13.59 0.18 -7.77
CA PRO A 39 12.79 0.65 -8.88
C PRO A 39 13.39 1.93 -9.48
N GLN A 40 13.44 2.03 -10.82
CA GLN A 40 14.02 3.19 -11.53
C GLN A 40 13.44 4.54 -11.08
N ASN A 41 12.14 4.59 -10.73
CA ASN A 41 11.45 5.81 -10.32
C ASN A 41 11.30 5.92 -8.78
N PHE A 42 12.31 5.47 -8.03
CA PHE A 42 12.27 5.37 -6.56
C PHE A 42 11.79 6.65 -5.89
N ASP A 43 12.37 7.82 -6.20
CA ASP A 43 12.01 9.09 -5.54
C ASP A 43 10.53 9.49 -5.73
N ALA A 44 9.97 9.21 -6.91
CA ALA A 44 8.57 9.48 -7.19
C ALA A 44 7.64 8.50 -6.44
N GLN A 45 8.03 7.23 -6.40
CA GLN A 45 7.31 6.20 -5.65
C GLN A 45 7.38 6.45 -4.14
N TYR A 46 8.56 6.78 -3.61
CA TYR A 46 8.79 7.11 -2.22
C TYR A 46 7.93 8.29 -1.78
N ARG A 47 7.92 9.40 -2.51
CA ARG A 47 7.05 10.56 -2.19
C ARG A 47 5.57 10.18 -2.17
N THR A 48 5.16 9.32 -3.09
CA THR A 48 3.77 8.83 -3.16
C THR A 48 3.45 7.91 -1.99
N ALA A 49 4.35 6.98 -1.65
CA ALA A 49 4.24 6.08 -0.52
C ALA A 49 4.22 6.87 0.79
N LEU A 50 5.15 7.80 1.00
CA LEU A 50 5.22 8.68 2.17
C LEU A 50 3.90 9.39 2.44
N ARG A 51 3.30 10.00 1.42
CA ARG A 51 1.99 10.66 1.56
C ARG A 51 0.88 9.69 1.99
N ARG A 52 0.88 8.47 1.44
CA ARG A 52 -0.11 7.44 1.78
C ARG A 52 0.11 6.91 3.19
N VAL A 53 1.35 6.52 3.51
CA VAL A 53 1.77 5.99 4.82
C VAL A 53 1.45 7.00 5.93
N ARG A 54 1.80 8.29 5.78
CA ARG A 54 1.44 9.32 6.77
C ARG A 54 -0.05 9.37 7.09
N LYS A 55 -0.90 9.13 6.09
CA LYS A 55 -2.35 9.16 6.26
C LYS A 55 -2.91 7.89 6.89
N VAL A 56 -2.37 6.72 6.53
CA VAL A 56 -2.99 5.43 6.88
C VAL A 56 -2.26 4.64 7.95
N TYR A 57 -0.98 4.92 8.21
CA TYR A 57 -0.20 4.21 9.21
C TYR A 57 -0.73 4.38 10.65
N PRO A 58 -1.23 5.57 11.07
CA PRO A 58 -1.89 5.71 12.38
C PRO A 58 -3.09 4.75 12.55
N LEU A 59 -3.84 4.55 11.47
CA LEU A 59 -4.99 3.65 11.45
C LEU A 59 -4.53 2.18 11.55
N ALA A 60 -3.45 1.81 10.86
CA ALA A 60 -2.87 0.46 10.93
C ALA A 60 -2.37 0.15 12.35
N LEU A 61 -1.63 1.06 12.97
CA LEU A 61 -1.15 0.91 14.35
C LEU A 61 -2.29 0.78 15.36
N HIS A 62 -3.36 1.55 15.18
CA HIS A 62 -4.55 1.41 16.02
C HIS A 62 -5.26 0.07 15.81
N ALA A 63 -5.40 -0.38 14.57
CA ALA A 63 -5.97 -1.70 14.27
C ALA A 63 -5.15 -2.81 14.94
N ALA A 64 -3.82 -2.76 14.83
CA ALA A 64 -2.92 -3.71 15.50
C ALA A 64 -3.15 -3.75 17.01
N LYS A 65 -3.21 -2.58 17.67
CA LYS A 65 -3.52 -2.48 19.12
C LYS A 65 -4.86 -3.09 19.49
N VAL A 66 -5.90 -2.87 18.68
CA VAL A 66 -7.24 -3.43 18.92
C VAL A 66 -7.24 -4.94 18.77
N ILE A 67 -6.54 -5.47 17.76
CA ILE A 67 -6.42 -6.92 17.53
C ILE A 67 -5.68 -7.58 18.70
N ASP A 68 -4.53 -7.04 19.07
CA ASP A 68 -3.71 -7.51 20.19
C ASP A 68 -4.47 -7.46 21.53
N SER A 69 -5.27 -6.39 21.76
CA SER A 69 -6.17 -6.33 22.92
C SER A 69 -7.28 -7.38 22.88
N LEU A 70 -7.87 -7.62 21.70
CA LEU A 70 -8.91 -8.63 21.53
C LEU A 70 -8.36 -10.03 21.80
N GLU A 71 -7.17 -10.35 21.29
CA GLU A 71 -6.53 -11.65 21.49
C GLU A 71 -6.31 -11.93 22.98
N ARG A 72 -5.72 -10.98 23.71
CA ARG A 72 -5.56 -11.08 25.17
C ARG A 72 -6.89 -11.26 25.91
N GLU A 73 -7.93 -10.53 25.50
CA GLU A 73 -9.24 -10.65 26.13
C GLU A 73 -9.87 -12.03 25.85
N LEU A 74 -9.72 -12.54 24.62
CA LEU A 74 -10.22 -13.87 24.23
C LEU A 74 -9.49 -15.01 24.94
N GLU A 75 -8.17 -14.89 25.16
CA GLU A 75 -7.39 -15.87 25.93
C GLU A 75 -7.86 -16.01 27.39
N SER A 76 -8.39 -14.92 27.96
CA SER A 76 -8.87 -14.89 29.34
C SER A 76 -10.28 -15.47 29.55
N VAL A 77 -10.95 -15.94 28.49
CA VAL A 77 -12.37 -16.29 28.51
C VAL A 77 -12.63 -17.75 28.15
N ASP A 78 -13.12 -18.53 29.12
CA ASP A 78 -13.41 -19.97 28.92
C ASP A 78 -14.73 -20.26 28.19
N LYS A 79 -15.63 -19.25 28.07
CA LYS A 79 -16.99 -19.45 27.55
C LYS A 79 -17.14 -18.86 26.16
N SER A 80 -17.37 -19.73 25.17
CA SER A 80 -17.62 -19.35 23.76
C SER A 80 -18.70 -18.26 23.56
N ARG A 81 -19.74 -18.21 24.41
CA ARG A 81 -20.76 -17.15 24.35
C ARG A 81 -20.19 -15.78 24.72
N LYS A 82 -19.29 -15.71 25.70
CA LYS A 82 -18.63 -14.48 26.13
C LYS A 82 -17.63 -14.01 25.08
N GLU A 83 -16.81 -14.90 24.53
CA GLU A 83 -15.91 -14.60 23.39
C GLU A 83 -16.66 -13.92 22.24
N LYS A 84 -17.79 -14.51 21.81
CA LYS A 84 -18.63 -13.96 20.73
C LYS A 84 -19.16 -12.58 21.08
N LYS A 85 -19.53 -12.33 22.34
CA LYS A 85 -20.04 -11.01 22.77
C LYS A 85 -18.94 -9.95 22.71
N ILE A 86 -17.75 -10.28 23.20
CA ILE A 86 -16.57 -9.41 23.21
C ILE A 86 -16.20 -9.04 21.78
N ALA A 87 -15.96 -10.05 20.93
CA ALA A 87 -15.60 -9.84 19.53
C ALA A 87 -16.64 -8.99 18.77
N ARG A 88 -17.94 -9.23 19.00
CA ARG A 88 -19.01 -8.44 18.37
C ARG A 88 -19.03 -6.99 18.83
N GLN A 89 -18.76 -6.73 20.10
CA GLN A 89 -18.74 -5.38 20.65
C GLN A 89 -17.53 -4.61 20.12
N THR A 90 -16.33 -5.19 20.19
CA THR A 90 -15.10 -4.60 19.64
C THR A 90 -15.24 -4.29 18.15
N HIS A 91 -15.79 -5.23 17.36
CA HIS A 91 -16.06 -4.99 15.95
C HIS A 91 -17.06 -3.86 15.71
N LYS A 92 -18.11 -3.75 16.53
CA LYS A 92 -19.13 -2.70 16.40
C LYS A 92 -18.52 -1.32 16.64
N ASP A 93 -17.67 -1.21 17.65
CA ASP A 93 -17.03 0.06 18.02
C ASP A 93 -15.98 0.44 16.97
N LEU A 94 -15.13 -0.50 16.56
CA LEU A 94 -14.17 -0.29 15.47
C LEU A 94 -14.87 0.12 14.16
N LYS A 95 -15.95 -0.57 13.78
CA LYS A 95 -16.75 -0.19 12.61
C LYS A 95 -17.30 1.22 12.72
N LYS A 96 -17.76 1.63 13.91
CA LYS A 96 -18.35 2.96 14.11
C LYS A 96 -17.31 4.05 13.89
N ASP A 97 -16.12 3.86 14.45
CA ASP A 97 -15.05 4.86 14.44
C ASP A 97 -14.39 4.96 13.06
N PHE A 98 -14.19 3.82 12.39
CA PHE A 98 -13.46 3.77 11.11
C PHE A 98 -14.35 3.89 9.87
N LYS A 99 -15.68 3.73 9.98
CA LYS A 99 -16.56 3.66 8.79
C LYS A 99 -16.47 4.88 7.87
N PHE A 100 -16.39 6.10 8.40
CA PHE A 100 -16.33 7.30 7.57
C PHE A 100 -14.89 7.62 7.13
N LEU A 101 -13.91 7.34 7.99
CA LEU A 101 -12.49 7.40 7.64
C LEU A 101 -12.17 6.54 6.41
N LEU A 102 -12.57 5.26 6.44
CA LEU A 102 -12.34 4.33 5.33
C LEU A 102 -13.08 4.76 4.05
N LYS A 103 -14.19 5.51 4.16
CA LYS A 103 -14.91 6.06 3.00
C LYS A 103 -14.24 7.28 2.37
N GLU A 104 -13.33 7.93 3.08
CA GLU A 104 -12.57 9.08 2.59
C GLU A 104 -11.22 8.67 1.98
N LEU A 105 -10.79 7.43 2.20
CA LEU A 105 -9.59 6.90 1.58
C LEU A 105 -9.76 6.72 0.07
N TYR A 106 -8.72 7.04 -0.67
CA TYR A 106 -8.59 6.56 -2.05
C TYR A 106 -8.33 5.06 -2.03
N VAL A 107 -8.72 4.36 -3.10
CA VAL A 107 -8.48 2.90 -3.23
C VAL A 107 -7.01 2.56 -2.97
N SER A 108 -6.08 3.30 -3.57
CA SER A 108 -4.65 3.07 -3.37
C SER A 108 -4.15 3.33 -1.94
N GLU A 109 -4.82 4.20 -1.18
CA GLU A 109 -4.51 4.41 0.24
C GLU A 109 -5.03 3.23 1.07
N GLY A 110 -6.23 2.72 0.76
CA GLY A 110 -6.78 1.51 1.36
C GLY A 110 -5.92 0.27 1.14
N VAL A 111 -5.33 0.12 -0.04
CA VAL A 111 -4.35 -0.97 -0.31
C VAL A 111 -3.12 -0.85 0.58
N VAL A 112 -2.56 0.35 0.74
CA VAL A 112 -1.42 0.55 1.66
C VAL A 112 -1.83 0.29 3.10
N LEU A 113 -3.06 0.65 3.49
CA LEU A 113 -3.59 0.36 4.83
C LEU A 113 -3.66 -1.13 5.11
N THR A 114 -4.22 -1.95 4.20
CA THR A 114 -4.32 -3.41 4.43
C THR A 114 -2.95 -4.06 4.54
N LYS A 115 -2.01 -3.62 3.71
CA LYS A 115 -0.61 -4.04 3.74
C LYS A 115 0.11 -3.68 5.05
N LEU A 116 -0.06 -2.44 5.54
CA LEU A 116 0.52 -2.02 6.81
C LEU A 116 -0.13 -2.72 8.00
N ILE A 117 -1.43 -3.03 7.94
CA ILE A 117 -2.06 -3.87 8.97
C ILE A 117 -1.39 -5.24 8.99
N TYR A 118 -1.24 -5.89 7.84
CA TYR A 118 -0.54 -7.17 7.74
C TYR A 118 0.89 -7.09 8.28
N ARG A 119 1.64 -6.02 7.95
CA ARG A 119 2.99 -5.78 8.46
C ARG A 119 3.05 -5.75 9.99
N GLU A 120 2.07 -5.13 10.64
CA GLU A 120 2.07 -4.97 12.11
C GLU A 120 1.50 -6.18 12.85
N THR A 121 0.62 -6.97 12.23
CA THR A 121 -0.11 -8.07 12.90
C THR A 121 0.19 -9.47 12.36
N GLY A 122 0.79 -9.57 11.19
CA GLY A 122 0.92 -10.82 10.44
C GLY A 122 -0.40 -11.36 9.88
N MET A 123 -1.49 -10.59 9.95
CA MET A 123 -2.82 -11.03 9.53
C MET A 123 -3.38 -10.13 8.43
N THR A 124 -3.98 -10.77 7.42
CA THR A 124 -4.72 -10.10 6.36
C THR A 124 -5.99 -9.44 6.93
N ALA A 125 -6.51 -8.44 6.21
CA ALA A 125 -7.75 -7.80 6.61
C ALA A 125 -8.92 -8.79 6.61
N GLU A 126 -8.90 -9.78 5.70
CA GLU A 126 -9.86 -10.89 5.68
C GLU A 126 -9.81 -11.74 6.96
N GLU A 127 -8.62 -12.19 7.37
CA GLU A 127 -8.44 -12.99 8.59
C GLU A 127 -8.86 -12.22 9.84
N ILE A 128 -8.52 -10.93 9.91
CA ILE A 128 -8.93 -10.05 11.01
C ILE A 128 -10.47 -9.97 11.08
N ILE A 129 -11.13 -9.74 9.94
CA ILE A 129 -12.60 -9.72 9.87
C ILE A 129 -13.18 -11.08 10.32
N ALA A 130 -12.53 -12.20 9.95
CA ALA A 130 -12.93 -13.55 10.35
C ALA A 130 -12.82 -13.81 11.86
N LYS A 131 -11.85 -13.21 12.54
CA LYS A 131 -11.74 -13.30 14.01
C LYS A 131 -12.92 -12.68 14.73
N PHE A 132 -13.56 -11.66 14.16
CA PHE A 132 -14.74 -11.02 14.73
C PHE A 132 -16.02 -11.86 14.49
N LYS A 133 -16.18 -12.97 15.24
CA LYS A 133 -17.30 -13.95 15.12
C LYS A 133 -18.71 -13.31 15.11
N GLY A 134 -19.42 -13.29 13.97
CA GLY A 134 -20.88 -13.08 13.92
C GLY A 134 -21.52 -12.74 12.56
N ASP A 135 -22.85 -12.84 12.46
CA ASP A 135 -23.64 -12.65 11.21
C ASP A 135 -23.57 -11.22 10.63
N ALA A 136 -23.00 -10.27 11.37
CA ALA A 136 -22.73 -8.90 10.92
C ALA A 136 -21.42 -8.76 10.11
N GLN A 137 -20.59 -9.80 10.09
CA GLN A 137 -19.30 -9.88 9.39
C GLN A 137 -19.47 -9.77 7.88
N ALA A 138 -20.43 -10.51 7.29
CA ALA A 138 -20.67 -10.52 5.85
C ALA A 138 -20.96 -9.12 5.30
N LYS A 139 -21.75 -8.29 6.01
CA LYS A 139 -22.08 -6.93 5.55
C LYS A 139 -20.90 -5.96 5.60
N LEU A 140 -19.96 -6.13 6.54
CA LEU A 140 -18.73 -5.34 6.56
C LEU A 140 -17.78 -5.83 5.46
N TYR A 141 -17.64 -7.15 5.34
CA TYR A 141 -16.84 -7.79 4.30
C TYR A 141 -17.28 -7.34 2.91
N THR A 142 -18.57 -7.42 2.56
CA THR A 142 -19.09 -6.90 1.29
C THR A 142 -18.84 -5.40 1.12
N ALA A 143 -18.95 -4.61 2.19
CA ALA A 143 -18.71 -3.17 2.12
C ALA A 143 -17.22 -2.85 1.88
N MET A 144 -16.30 -3.57 2.52
CA MET A 144 -14.86 -3.39 2.32
C MET A 144 -14.39 -3.99 1.00
N ALA A 145 -14.89 -5.17 0.62
CA ALA A 145 -14.66 -5.78 -0.68
C ALA A 145 -15.13 -4.85 -1.80
N SER A 146 -16.35 -4.31 -1.76
CA SER A 146 -16.75 -3.35 -2.81
C SER A 146 -15.90 -2.06 -2.88
N MET A 147 -15.14 -1.72 -1.83
CA MET A 147 -14.27 -0.53 -1.82
C MET A 147 -12.79 -0.85 -2.13
N PHE A 148 -12.34 -2.07 -1.82
CA PHE A 148 -10.93 -2.50 -1.89
C PHE A 148 -10.72 -3.78 -2.72
N ASP A 149 -11.80 -4.31 -3.30
CA ASP A 149 -12.13 -5.45 -4.20
C ASP A 149 -11.18 -6.65 -4.26
N GLN A 150 -9.87 -6.44 -4.30
CA GLN A 150 -8.87 -7.47 -4.57
C GLN A 150 -7.65 -7.43 -3.62
N LYS A 151 -7.73 -6.71 -2.49
CA LYS A 151 -6.56 -6.49 -1.60
C LYS A 151 -6.88 -6.65 -0.11
N LEU A 152 -7.95 -7.36 0.24
CA LEU A 152 -8.24 -7.70 1.64
C LEU A 152 -7.39 -8.87 2.15
N ASP A 153 -6.98 -9.73 1.23
CA ASP A 153 -6.06 -10.86 1.33
C ASP A 153 -4.59 -10.45 1.08
N ALA A 154 -4.33 -9.16 0.89
CA ALA A 154 -2.98 -8.67 0.59
C ALA A 154 -2.02 -8.92 1.75
N THR A 155 -0.89 -9.55 1.44
CA THR A 155 0.26 -9.72 2.32
C THR A 155 1.25 -8.57 2.15
N TYR A 156 2.36 -8.61 2.92
CA TYR A 156 3.41 -7.60 2.91
C TYR A 156 4.76 -8.22 2.59
N ASP A 157 5.41 -7.78 1.51
CA ASP A 157 6.75 -8.21 1.12
C ASP A 157 7.74 -7.03 1.19
N PRO A 158 8.48 -6.87 2.30
CA PRO A 158 9.41 -5.76 2.49
C PRO A 158 10.62 -5.79 1.55
N ASN A 159 10.92 -6.93 0.94
CA ASN A 159 12.13 -7.10 0.13
C ASN A 159 11.85 -6.94 -1.37
N HIS A 160 10.58 -7.01 -1.80
CA HIS A 160 10.20 -6.86 -3.20
C HIS A 160 9.07 -5.83 -3.37
N GLU A 161 7.81 -6.27 -3.45
CA GLU A 161 6.68 -5.43 -3.86
C GLU A 161 6.48 -4.21 -2.94
N ASP A 162 6.71 -4.38 -1.64
CA ASP A 162 6.45 -3.37 -0.61
C ASP A 162 7.69 -2.67 -0.11
N PHE A 163 8.85 -2.89 -0.75
CA PHE A 163 10.11 -2.29 -0.35
C PHE A 163 10.03 -0.77 -0.19
N VAL A 164 9.42 -0.05 -1.13
CA VAL A 164 9.33 1.41 -1.05
C VAL A 164 8.49 1.85 0.16
N ILE A 165 7.44 1.09 0.49
CA ILE A 165 6.63 1.33 1.69
C ILE A 165 7.47 1.04 2.94
N GLU A 166 8.25 -0.04 2.93
CA GLU A 166 9.14 -0.41 4.03
C GLU A 166 10.19 0.66 4.30
N CYS A 167 10.83 1.21 3.27
CA CYS A 167 11.77 2.34 3.43
C CYS A 167 11.12 3.51 4.17
N VAL A 168 9.91 3.90 3.76
CA VAL A 168 9.16 4.99 4.40
C VAL A 168 8.89 4.67 5.87
N VAL A 169 8.43 3.45 6.17
CA VAL A 169 8.14 3.03 7.56
C VAL A 169 9.42 3.04 8.41
N GLN A 170 10.54 2.55 7.87
CA GLN A 170 11.83 2.57 8.57
C GLN A 170 12.36 3.98 8.78
N ASP A 171 12.17 4.89 7.81
CA ASP A 171 12.55 6.29 7.96
C ASP A 171 11.68 7.01 9.02
N ILE A 172 10.39 6.65 9.12
CA ILE A 172 9.52 7.10 10.22
C ILE A 172 10.02 6.56 11.56
N LYS A 173 10.27 5.25 11.67
CA LYS A 173 10.73 4.60 12.91
C LYS A 173 12.09 5.10 13.40
N SER A 174 12.98 5.44 12.47
CA SER A 174 14.30 6.01 12.77
C SER A 174 14.27 7.51 13.04
N GLY A 175 13.11 8.17 12.90
CA GLY A 175 12.95 9.61 13.15
C GLY A 175 13.48 10.52 12.04
N LYS A 176 13.90 9.97 10.88
CA LYS A 176 14.27 10.76 9.71
C LYS A 176 13.07 11.50 9.12
N VAL A 177 11.88 10.92 9.27
CA VAL A 177 10.61 11.47 8.81
C VAL A 177 9.72 11.70 10.01
N ASP A 178 9.27 12.94 10.19
CA ASP A 178 8.27 13.28 11.19
C ASP A 178 6.93 12.57 10.91
N PHE A 179 6.34 12.04 11.97
CA PHE A 179 5.15 11.19 11.95
C PHE A 179 4.30 11.39 13.21
N ASP A 180 3.04 11.74 12.99
CA ASP A 180 2.02 11.78 14.02
C ASP A 180 1.26 10.44 14.05
N PRO A 181 1.33 9.66 15.14
CA PRO A 181 0.61 8.39 15.27
C PRO A 181 -0.88 8.58 15.60
N THR A 182 -1.37 9.81 15.71
CA THR A 182 -2.77 10.12 15.98
C THR A 182 -3.55 10.34 14.68
N PHE A 183 -4.86 10.10 14.73
CA PHE A 183 -5.78 10.39 13.64
C PHE A 183 -7.10 10.92 14.19
N GLU A 184 -7.74 11.81 13.45
CA GLU A 184 -9.02 12.40 13.84
C GLU A 184 -10.18 11.47 13.47
N ILE A 185 -11.10 11.20 14.41
CA ILE A 185 -12.30 10.42 14.12
C ILE A 185 -13.28 11.26 13.31
N VAL A 186 -13.47 10.88 12.05
CA VAL A 186 -14.35 11.59 11.14
C VAL A 186 -15.81 11.16 11.32
N GLY A 187 -16.67 12.11 11.68
CA GLY A 187 -18.11 11.90 11.75
C GLY A 187 -18.82 11.97 10.38
N ARG A 188 -20.07 11.51 10.33
CA ARG A 188 -20.92 11.60 9.12
C ARG A 188 -21.05 13.02 8.57
N ALA A 189 -21.06 14.02 9.45
CA ALA A 189 -21.21 15.43 9.10
C ALA A 189 -20.00 15.93 8.30
N HIS A 190 -18.79 15.67 8.78
CA HIS A 190 -17.54 15.99 8.09
C HIS A 190 -17.48 15.33 6.71
N TYR A 191 -17.69 14.01 6.63
CA TYR A 191 -17.74 13.30 5.34
C TYR A 191 -18.71 13.91 4.33
N ARG A 192 -19.91 14.33 4.79
CA ARG A 192 -20.89 14.99 3.91
C ARG A 192 -20.42 16.35 3.45
N ALA A 193 -19.78 17.14 4.33
CA ALA A 193 -19.22 18.43 4.00
C ALA A 193 -18.11 18.30 2.94
N ASP A 194 -17.18 17.37 3.14
CA ASP A 194 -16.07 17.09 2.23
C ASP A 194 -16.55 16.63 0.85
N ARG A 195 -17.53 15.73 0.81
CA ARG A 195 -18.14 15.31 -0.47
C ARG A 195 -18.85 16.45 -1.17
N LYS A 196 -19.49 17.36 -0.43
CA LYS A 196 -20.12 18.57 -1.00
C LYS A 196 -19.05 19.52 -1.56
N ALA A 197 -17.97 19.76 -0.81
CA ALA A 197 -16.84 20.58 -1.23
C ALA A 197 -16.16 20.01 -2.48
N TYR A 198 -15.89 18.69 -2.50
CA TYR A 198 -15.34 17.99 -3.66
C TYR A 198 -16.20 18.19 -4.91
N LYS A 199 -17.51 17.94 -4.81
CA LYS A 199 -18.45 18.15 -5.93
C LYS A 199 -18.43 19.59 -6.43
N LYS A 200 -18.33 20.58 -5.53
CA LYS A 200 -18.21 22.01 -5.88
C LYS A 200 -16.90 22.28 -6.63
N ARG A 201 -15.75 21.78 -6.14
CA ARG A 201 -14.44 21.91 -6.79
C ARG A 201 -14.45 21.31 -8.20
N VAL A 202 -14.91 20.07 -8.36
CA VAL A 202 -14.99 19.39 -9.66
C VAL A 202 -15.84 20.17 -10.67
N ARG A 203 -17.01 20.68 -10.24
CA ARG A 203 -17.87 21.51 -11.10
C ARG A 203 -17.17 22.81 -11.51
N ALA A 204 -16.48 23.47 -10.57
CA ALA A 204 -15.73 24.68 -10.84
C ALA A 204 -14.58 24.42 -11.83
N THR A 205 -13.76 23.39 -11.61
CA THR A 205 -12.67 22.98 -12.52
C THR A 205 -13.20 22.65 -13.91
N LYS A 206 -14.32 21.92 -14.02
CA LYS A 206 -14.94 21.61 -15.32
C LYS A 206 -15.43 22.88 -16.03
N LYS A 207 -15.99 23.86 -15.30
CA LYS A 207 -16.42 25.15 -15.86
C LYS A 207 -15.20 25.97 -16.33
N ALA A 208 -14.13 26.03 -15.53
CA ALA A 208 -12.89 26.72 -15.87
C ALA A 208 -12.26 26.12 -17.14
N LYS A 209 -12.12 24.78 -17.20
CA LYS A 209 -11.59 24.08 -18.39
C LYS A 209 -12.42 24.34 -19.65
N ARG A 210 -13.75 24.41 -19.52
CA ARG A 210 -14.65 24.79 -20.64
C ARG A 210 -14.44 26.24 -21.07
N LYS A 211 -14.22 27.16 -20.14
CA LYS A 211 -13.95 28.58 -20.43
C LYS A 211 -12.61 28.74 -21.14
N GLN A 212 -11.55 28.14 -20.61
CA GLN A 212 -10.22 28.12 -21.21
C GLN A 212 -10.25 27.57 -22.65
N LYS A 213 -10.95 26.45 -22.89
CA LYS A 213 -11.12 25.89 -24.23
C LYS A 213 -11.89 26.82 -25.18
N ARG A 214 -12.86 27.60 -24.68
CA ARG A 214 -13.58 28.60 -25.50
C ARG A 214 -12.70 29.80 -25.83
N GLU A 215 -11.90 30.26 -24.88
CA GLU A 215 -10.94 31.37 -25.07
C GLU A 215 -9.86 30.96 -26.07
N GLN A 216 -9.29 29.75 -25.95
CA GLN A 216 -8.34 29.19 -26.93
C GLN A 216 -8.93 29.17 -28.35
N ARG A 217 -10.15 28.63 -28.53
CA ARG A 217 -10.85 28.60 -29.82
C ARG A 217 -11.21 29.96 -30.40
N ARG A 218 -11.30 31.00 -29.56
CA ARG A 218 -11.54 32.39 -30.02
C ARG A 218 -10.22 33.00 -30.47
N ALA A 219 -9.15 32.82 -29.69
CA ALA A 219 -7.81 33.27 -30.06
C ALA A 219 -7.32 32.62 -31.37
N GLU A 220 -7.55 31.31 -31.54
CA GLU A 220 -7.25 30.59 -32.79
C GLU A 220 -8.00 31.18 -34.00
N ARG A 221 -9.29 31.50 -33.84
CA ARG A 221 -10.09 32.12 -34.91
C ARG A 221 -9.62 33.53 -35.26
N ASN A 222 -9.41 34.37 -34.26
CA ASN A 222 -8.91 35.73 -34.49
C ASN A 222 -7.54 35.70 -35.18
N LYS A 223 -6.65 34.78 -34.78
CA LYS A 223 -5.34 34.60 -35.41
C LYS A 223 -5.48 34.18 -36.89
N SER A 224 -6.39 33.25 -37.21
CA SER A 224 -6.64 32.85 -38.60
C SER A 224 -7.26 33.97 -39.46
N GLU A 225 -8.10 34.83 -38.87
CA GLU A 225 -8.67 35.99 -39.54
C GLU A 225 -7.60 37.05 -39.83
N GLU A 226 -6.70 37.32 -38.87
CA GLU A 226 -5.56 38.22 -39.04
C GLU A 226 -4.57 37.72 -40.11
N GLU A 227 -4.29 36.41 -40.15
CA GLU A 227 -3.44 35.79 -41.18
C GLU A 227 -4.08 35.92 -42.58
N SER A 228 -5.39 35.65 -42.70
CA SER A 228 -6.12 35.79 -43.98
C SER A 228 -6.18 37.24 -44.48
N GLN A 229 -6.28 38.22 -43.56
CA GLN A 229 -6.23 39.65 -43.92
C GLN A 229 -4.83 40.08 -44.38
N LYS A 230 -3.76 39.57 -43.77
CA LYS A 230 -2.38 39.84 -44.23
C LYS A 230 -2.11 39.25 -45.61
N ASP A 231 -2.58 38.03 -45.85
CA ASP A 231 -2.40 37.36 -47.15
C ASP A 231 -3.13 38.07 -48.30
N SER A 232 -4.31 38.64 -48.03
CA SER A 232 -5.06 39.45 -49.01
C SER A 232 -4.42 40.82 -49.30
N LEU A 233 -3.79 41.46 -48.30
CA LEU A 233 -3.01 42.70 -48.50
C LEU A 233 -1.74 42.47 -49.33
N VAL A 234 -1.01 41.37 -49.07
CA VAL A 234 0.22 41.00 -49.81
C VAL A 234 -0.06 40.61 -51.27
N SER A 235 -1.25 40.08 -51.55
CA SER A 235 -1.65 39.72 -52.92
C SER A 235 -2.15 40.92 -53.75
N ASN A 236 -2.81 41.91 -53.14
CA ASN A 236 -3.16 43.17 -53.80
C ASN A 236 -1.95 44.05 -54.13
N ASP A 237 -0.93 44.09 -53.26
CA ASP A 237 0.30 44.85 -53.53
C ASP A 237 1.10 44.28 -54.72
N LYS A 238 1.01 42.96 -54.95
CA LYS A 238 1.64 42.30 -56.12
C LYS A 238 0.88 42.52 -57.43
N SER A 239 -0.40 42.89 -57.41
CA SER A 239 -1.17 43.15 -58.64
C SER A 239 -1.11 44.60 -59.11
N ASN A 240 -0.90 45.56 -58.20
CA ASN A 240 -0.79 47.00 -58.52
C ASN A 240 0.64 47.47 -58.88
N GLY A 241 1.64 46.58 -58.81
CA GLY A 241 3.05 46.88 -59.12
C GLY A 241 3.50 46.56 -60.55
N LYS A 242 2.58 46.49 -61.52
CA LYS A 242 2.88 46.33 -62.96
C LYS A 242 2.43 47.53 -63.76
#